data_AF-A0A1H5AVK5-F1
#
_entry.id   AF-A0A1H5AVK5-F1
#
_cell.length_a   1.000
_cell.length_b   1.000
_cell.length_c   1.000
_cell.angle_alpha   90.00
_cell.angle_beta   90.00
_cell.angle_gamma   90.00
#
_symmetry.space_group_name_H-M   'P 1'
#
loop_
_entity.id
_entity.type
_entity.pdbx_description
1 polymer ?
#
loop_
_entity_poly.entity_id
_entity_poly.type
_entity_poly.pdbx_seq_one_letter_code
_entity_poly.pdbx_strand_id
1 'polypeptide(L)' 'MQNSLPNPRRSPEQHLADESIRLRDQARVMPPGVARDRLIRMARQAETASRINAWVMSPGLRSPK' A
#
# COMPACT_ATOMS: atom_id res chain seq x y z
N MET A 1 21.22 -13.31 12.62
CA MET A 1 20.10 -12.34 12.62
C MET A 1 20.10 -11.66 11.26
N GLN A 2 19.44 -12.27 10.28
CA GLN A 2 19.50 -11.80 8.89
C GLN A 2 18.46 -10.68 8.71
N ASN A 3 18.91 -9.43 8.75
CA ASN A 3 18.12 -8.30 8.27
C ASN A 3 18.09 -8.38 6.75
N SER A 4 17.05 -9.01 6.20
CA SER A 4 16.81 -9.04 4.76
C SER A 4 16.59 -7.62 4.27
N LEU A 5 17.61 -7.08 3.60
CA LEU A 5 17.56 -5.84 2.84
C LEU A 5 16.36 -5.88 1.86
N PRO A 6 15.58 -4.80 1.70
CA PRO A 6 14.50 -4.76 0.73
C PRO A 6 15.08 -4.87 -0.69
N ASN A 7 14.52 -5.78 -1.47
CA ASN A 7 14.84 -6.03 -2.87
C ASN A 7 14.78 -4.71 -3.69
N PRO A 8 15.82 -4.33 -4.45
CA PRO A 8 15.95 -3.00 -5.08
C PRO A 8 15.01 -2.72 -6.28
N ARG A 9 13.89 -3.45 -6.43
CA ARG A 9 13.01 -3.38 -7.62
C ARG A 9 11.64 -2.72 -7.43
N ARG A 10 11.27 -2.29 -6.22
CA ARG A 10 10.16 -1.35 -5.94
C ARG A 10 10.13 -1.02 -4.45
N SER A 11 9.89 0.24 -4.09
CA SER A 11 9.75 0.64 -2.68
C SER A 11 8.41 0.13 -2.11
N PRO A 12 8.29 -0.13 -0.80
CA PRO A 12 7.07 -0.69 -0.22
C PRO A 12 5.82 0.18 -0.44
N GLU A 13 5.99 1.50 -0.51
CA GLU A 13 4.95 2.47 -0.87
C GLU A 13 4.39 2.18 -2.27
N GLN A 14 5.26 1.92 -3.25
CA GLN A 14 4.89 1.67 -4.63
C GLN A 14 4.14 0.34 -4.75
N HIS A 15 4.61 -0.70 -4.06
CA HIS A 15 3.93 -1.99 -4.03
C HIS A 15 2.51 -1.89 -3.44
N LEU A 16 2.36 -1.15 -2.33
CA LEU A 16 1.06 -0.92 -1.70
C LEU A 16 0.14 -0.03 -2.57
N ALA A 17 0.69 0.93 -3.30
CA ALA A 17 -0.07 1.73 -4.26
C ALA A 17 -0.58 0.88 -5.43
N ASP A 18 0.28 0.04 -6.02
CA ASP A 18 -0.09 -0.90 -7.09
C ASP A 18 -1.20 -1.87 -6.64
N GLU A 19 -1.09 -2.38 -5.41
CA GLU A 19 -2.08 -3.29 -4.84
C GLU A 19 -3.44 -2.60 -4.62
N SER A 20 -3.43 -1.33 -4.19
CA SER A 20 -4.66 -0.55 -4.07
C SER A 20 -5.41 -0.41 -5.40
N ILE A 21 -4.68 -0.27 -6.51
CA ILE A 21 -5.23 -0.18 -7.87
C ILE A 21 -5.82 -1.52 -8.28
N ARG A 22 -5.08 -2.62 -8.10
CA ARG A 22 -5.55 -3.97 -8.43
C ARG A 22 -6.83 -4.34 -7.68
N LEU A 23 -6.89 -4.04 -6.39
CA LEU A 23 -8.08 -4.31 -5.55
C LEU A 23 -9.29 -3.48 -6.01
N ARG A 24 -9.08 -2.23 -6.44
CA ARG A 24 -10.15 -1.40 -7.04
C ARG A 24 -10.63 -1.98 -8.36
N ASP A 25 -9.73 -2.43 -9.23
CA ASP A 25 -10.11 -3.04 -10.50
C ASP A 25 -10.88 -4.35 -10.31
N GLN A 26 -10.47 -5.18 -9.36
CA GLN A 26 -11.25 -6.36 -8.98
C GLN A 26 -12.64 -5.96 -8.45
N ALA A 27 -12.73 -4.95 -7.59
CA ALA A 27 -14.00 -4.46 -7.07
C ALA A 27 -14.92 -3.85 -8.15
N ARG A 28 -14.36 -3.33 -9.24
CA ARG A 28 -15.14 -2.74 -10.36
C ARG A 28 -15.93 -3.79 -11.14
N VAL A 29 -15.40 -4.99 -11.29
CA VAL A 29 -16.06 -6.08 -12.04
C VAL A 29 -16.97 -6.95 -11.18
N MET A 30 -16.97 -6.75 -9.86
CA MET A 30 -17.83 -7.50 -8.95
C MET A 30 -19.24 -6.92 -8.85
N PRO A 31 -20.27 -7.77 -8.70
CA PRO A 31 -21.60 -7.31 -8.34
C PRO A 31 -21.58 -6.64 -6.95
N PRO A 32 -22.53 -5.74 -6.66
CA PRO A 32 -22.71 -5.19 -5.32
C PRO A 32 -22.85 -6.30 -4.28
N GLY A 33 -22.15 -6.16 -3.14
CA GLY A 33 -22.21 -7.12 -2.05
C GLY A 33 -20.95 -7.15 -1.20
N VAL A 34 -20.98 -7.98 -0.15
CA VAL A 34 -19.95 -8.05 0.90
C VAL A 34 -18.54 -8.28 0.34
N ALA A 35 -18.42 -9.09 -0.71
CA ALA A 35 -17.14 -9.39 -1.34
C ALA A 35 -16.54 -8.16 -2.04
N ARG A 36 -17.36 -7.40 -2.79
CA ARG A 36 -16.97 -6.11 -3.38
C ARG A 36 -16.56 -5.10 -2.31
N ASP A 37 -17.33 -5.00 -1.23
CA ASP A 37 -17.05 -4.08 -0.12
C ASP A 37 -15.74 -4.44 0.60
N ARG A 38 -15.43 -5.74 0.73
CA ARG A 38 -14.15 -6.19 1.28
C ARG A 38 -12.98 -5.72 0.41
N LEU A 39 -13.07 -5.90 -0.92
CA LEU A 39 -12.02 -5.43 -1.84
C LEU A 39 -11.83 -3.91 -1.76
N ILE A 40 -12.92 -3.14 -1.72
CA ILE A 40 -12.86 -1.68 -1.57
C ILE A 40 -12.19 -1.29 -0.25
N ARG A 41 -12.51 -1.98 0.85
CA ARG A 41 -11.87 -1.74 2.15
C ARG A 41 -10.38 -2.05 2.11
N MET A 42 -9.99 -3.17 1.52
CA MET A 42 -8.57 -3.55 1.38
C MET A 42 -7.80 -2.54 0.51
N ALA A 43 -8.40 -2.07 -0.58
CA ALA A 43 -7.78 -1.06 -1.45
C ALA A 43 -7.48 0.24 -0.68
N ARG A 44 -8.43 0.71 0.14
CA ARG A 44 -8.25 1.91 0.97
C ARG A 44 -7.13 1.73 2.00
N GLN A 45 -7.03 0.54 2.60
CA GLN A 45 -5.97 0.23 3.55
C GLN A 45 -4.60 0.25 2.89
N ALA A 46 -4.46 -0.37 1.71
CA ALA A 46 -3.22 -0.38 0.95
C ALA A 46 -2.78 1.03 0.53
N GLU A 47 -3.71 1.86 0.06
CA GLU A 47 -3.45 3.28 -0.26
C GLU A 47 -3.00 4.08 0.96
N THR A 48 -3.67 3.89 2.09
CA THR A 48 -3.32 4.55 3.35
C THR A 48 -1.95 4.14 3.84
N ALA A 49 -1.64 2.84 3.81
CA ALA A 49 -0.34 2.31 4.21
C ALA A 49 0.79 2.81 3.30
N SER A 50 0.55 2.91 1.98
CA SER A 50 1.48 3.50 1.03
C SER A 50 1.82 4.95 1.39
N ARG A 51 0.79 5.76 1.68
CA ARG A 51 0.96 7.16 2.09
C ARG A 51 1.69 7.31 3.42
N ILE A 52 1.35 6.51 4.43
CA ILE A 52 2.02 6.56 5.74
C ILE A 52 3.50 6.23 5.58
N ASN A 53 3.83 5.20 4.81
CA ASN A 53 5.21 4.81 4.60
C ASN A 53 5.99 5.91 3.83
N ALA A 54 5.36 6.56 2.85
CA ALA A 54 5.93 7.74 2.20
C ALA A 54 6.20 8.90 3.18
N TRP A 55 5.32 9.12 4.16
CA TRP A 55 5.53 10.13 5.20
C TRP A 55 6.68 9.77 6.14
N VAL A 56 6.73 8.54 6.66
CA VAL A 56 7.78 8.06 7.57
C VAL A 56 9.17 8.16 6.92
N MET A 57 9.24 7.93 5.60
CA MET A 57 10.51 8.02 4.86
C MET A 57 10.92 9.46 4.50
N SER A 58 10.06 10.45 4.74
CA SER A 58 10.36 11.86 4.45
C SER A 58 11.52 12.39 5.31
N PRO A 59 12.53 13.06 4.72
CA PRO A 59 13.71 13.54 5.45
C PRO A 59 13.41 14.48 6.63
N GLY A 60 12.29 15.22 6.58
CA GLY A 60 11.90 16.17 7.63
C GLY A 60 11.39 15.54 8.94
N LEU A 61 11.17 14.23 8.96
CA LEU A 61 10.73 13.46 10.14
C LEU A 61 11.81 12.52 10.68
N ARG A 62 12.98 12.43 10.02
CA ARG A 62 14.13 11.72 10.58
C ARG A 62 14.83 12.65 11.57
N SER A 63 15.01 12.18 12.80
CA SER A 63 15.86 12.86 13.76
C SER A 63 17.24 13.11 13.13
N PRO A 64 17.79 14.34 13.21
CA PRO A 64 19.14 14.60 12.75
C PRO A 64 20.12 13.70 13.51
N LYS A 65 21.19 13.28 12.83
CA LYS A 65 22.28 12.52 13.45
C LYS A 65 23.16 13.41 14.32
#